data_AF-A0AA86GP26-F1
#
_entry.id   AF-A0AA86GP26-F1
#
_cell.length_a   1.000
_cell.length_b   1.000
_cell.length_c   1.000
_cell.angle_alpha   90.00
_cell.angle_beta   90.00
_cell.angle_gamma   90.00
#
_symmetry.space_group_name_H-M   'P 1'
#
loop_
_entity.id
_entity.type
_entity.pdbx_description
1 polymer ?
#
loop_
_entity_poly.entity_id
_entity_poly.type
_entity_poly.pdbx_seq_one_letter_code
_entity_poly.pdbx_strand_id
1 'polypeptide(L)' 'MAATSDNYREQAERCEADAAAADLTLVRERNLRSAAAWHALANRQFKSEQARADRDRLAEAVRAQCLA' A
#
# COMPACT_ATOMS: atom_id res chain seq x y z
N MET A 1 -8.24 3.69 12.84
CA MET A 1 -7.34 2.65 12.28
C MET A 1 -6.38 3.33 11.33
N ALA A 2 -5.09 2.97 11.32
CA ALA A 2 -4.15 3.49 10.33
C ALA A 2 -4.44 2.86 8.96
N ALA A 3 -4.29 3.62 7.87
CA ALA A 3 -4.42 3.08 6.52
C ALA A 3 -3.35 2.01 6.26
N THR A 4 -3.76 0.89 5.67
CA THR A 4 -2.88 -0.23 5.29
C THR A 4 -2.42 -0.08 3.84
N SER A 5 -1.40 -0.85 3.44
CA SER A 5 -0.97 -0.89 2.05
C SER A 5 -2.11 -1.30 1.10
N ASP A 6 -2.98 -2.22 1.52
CA ASP A 6 -4.14 -2.66 0.75
C ASP A 6 -5.19 -1.56 0.58
N ASN A 7 -5.44 -0.75 1.62
CA ASN A 7 -6.35 0.40 1.47
C ASN A 7 -5.84 1.39 0.39
N TYR A 8 -4.53 1.64 0.34
CA TYR A 8 -3.96 2.48 -0.71
C TYR A 8 -4.02 1.83 -2.10
N ARG A 9 -3.91 0.50 -2.21
CA ARG A 9 -4.11 -0.22 -3.48
C ARG A 9 -5.53 -0.09 -3.99
N GLU A 10 -6.53 -0.30 -3.13
CA GLU A 10 -7.95 -0.11 -3.48
C GLU A 10 -8.22 1.31 -4.01
N GLN A 11 -7.59 2.33 -3.41
CA GLN A 11 -7.71 3.70 -3.89
C GLN A 11 -7.03 3.91 -5.25
N ALA A 12 -5.90 3.27 -5.51
CA ALA A 12 -5.24 3.30 -6.81
C ALA A 12 -6.12 2.65 -7.89
N GLU A 13 -6.67 1.47 -7.60
CA GLU A 13 -7.58 0.73 -8.49
C GLU A 13 -8.84 1.53 -8.83
N ARG A 14 -9.43 2.23 -7.84
CA ARG A 14 -10.56 3.15 -8.08
C ARG A 14 -10.18 4.26 -9.05
N CYS A 15 -9.03 4.90 -8.85
CA CYS A 15 -8.55 5.94 -9.77
C CYS A 15 -8.27 5.40 -11.18
N GLU A 16 -7.77 4.17 -11.30
CA GLU A 16 -7.56 3.52 -12.61
C GLU A 16 -8.89 3.22 -13.31
N ALA A 17 -9.89 2.73 -12.57
CA ALA A 17 -11.24 2.51 -13.08
C ALA A 17 -11.89 3.83 -13.55
N ASP A 18 -11.77 4.89 -12.76
CA ASP A 18 -12.26 6.23 -13.12
C ASP A 18 -11.51 6.79 -14.34
N ALA A 19 -10.22 6.49 -14.50
CA ALA A 19 -9.44 6.87 -15.68
C ALA A 19 -9.90 6.12 -16.94
N ALA A 20 -10.23 4.83 -16.80
CA ALA A 20 -10.73 4.00 -17.89
C ALA A 20 -12.13 4.42 -18.36
N ALA A 21 -12.97 4.89 -17.44
CA ALA A 21 -14.33 5.38 -17.73
C ALA A 21 -14.38 6.85 -18.23
N ALA A 22 -13.25 7.57 -18.22
CA ALA A 22 -13.23 8.99 -18.56
C ALA A 22 -13.19 9.24 -20.07
N ASP A 23 -14.17 9.99 -20.59
CA ASP A 23 -14.22 10.42 -21.99
C ASP A 23 -13.23 11.55 -22.30
N LEU A 24 -12.94 12.40 -21.31
CA LEU A 24 -12.04 13.55 -21.48
C LEU A 24 -10.60 13.18 -21.09
N THR A 25 -9.66 13.40 -22.02
CA THR A 25 -8.22 13.12 -21.83
C THR A 25 -7.67 13.73 -20.55
N LEU A 26 -7.99 14.99 -20.24
CA LEU A 26 -7.49 15.67 -19.03
C LEU A 26 -7.98 15.01 -17.73
N VAL A 27 -9.21 14.46 -17.74
CA VAL A 27 -9.76 13.74 -16.58
C VAL A 27 -9.07 12.40 -16.42
N ARG A 28 -8.88 11.66 -17.52
CA ARG A 28 -8.12 10.41 -17.55
C ARG A 28 -6.70 10.62 -17.00
N GLU A 29 -5.97 11.60 -17.51
CA GLU A 29 -4.59 11.90 -17.06
C GLU A 29 -4.53 12.29 -15.58
N ARG A 30 -5.48 13.09 -15.10
CA ARG A 30 -5.56 13.43 -13.67
C ARG A 30 -5.72 12.17 -12.83
N ASN A 31 -6.65 11.30 -13.19
CA ASN A 31 -6.93 10.07 -12.45
C ASN A 31 -5.72 9.12 -12.48
N LEU A 32 -5.00 9.01 -13.60
CA LEU A 32 -3.76 8.23 -13.69
C LEU A 32 -2.64 8.78 -12.79
N ARG A 33 -2.49 10.10 -12.68
CA ARG A 33 -1.54 10.70 -11.73
C ARG A 33 -1.91 10.40 -10.29
N SER A 34 -3.21 10.44 -9.97
CA SER A 34 -3.71 10.07 -8.64
C SER A 34 -3.45 8.59 -8.34
N ALA A 35 -3.71 7.69 -9.28
CA ALA A 35 -3.39 6.26 -9.14
C ALA A 35 -1.90 6.03 -8.87
N ALA A 36 -1.02 6.69 -9.62
CA ALA A 36 0.43 6.61 -9.42
C ALA A 36 0.85 7.06 -8.00
N ALA A 37 0.24 8.13 -7.48
CA ALA A 37 0.50 8.60 -6.12
C ALA A 37 0.02 7.59 -5.06
N TRP A 38 -1.15 6.98 -5.26
CA TRP A 38 -1.67 5.94 -4.37
C TRP A 38 -0.79 4.69 -4.37
N HIS A 39 -0.32 4.24 -5.54
CA HIS A 39 0.62 3.13 -5.65
C HIS A 39 1.94 3.42 -4.91
N ALA A 40 2.46 4.65 -5.00
CA ALA A 40 3.66 5.03 -4.28
C ALA A 40 3.47 4.94 -2.75
N LEU A 41 2.30 5.37 -2.25
CA LEU A 41 1.94 5.25 -0.83
C LEU A 41 1.75 3.79 -0.41
N ALA A 42 1.06 2.99 -1.21
CA ALA A 42 0.88 1.56 -0.98
C ALA A 42 2.22 0.84 -0.84
N ASN A 43 3.15 1.11 -1.77
CA ASN A 43 4.49 0.52 -1.75
C ASN A 43 5.30 0.94 -0.51
N ARG A 44 5.23 2.21 -0.12
CA ARG A 44 5.89 2.69 1.10
C ARG A 44 5.32 2.02 2.35
N GLN A 45 3.99 1.94 2.43
CA GLN A 45 3.28 1.37 3.56
C GLN A 45 3.57 -0.13 3.68
N PHE A 46 3.55 -0.86 2.56
CA PHE A 46 3.87 -2.28 2.48
C PHE A 46 5.27 -2.58 3.01
N LYS A 47 6.28 -1.79 2.61
CA LYS A 47 7.65 -1.92 3.14
C LYS A 47 7.70 -1.69 4.65
N SER A 48 6.92 -0.74 5.18
CA SER A 48 6.86 -0.50 6.62
C SER A 48 6.21 -1.66 7.37
N GLU A 49 5.14 -2.24 6.82
CA GLU A 49 4.44 -3.39 7.37
C GLU A 49 5.34 -4.62 7.39
N GLN A 50 6.05 -4.91 6.29
CA GLN A 50 7.03 -5.99 6.24
C GLN A 50 8.12 -5.81 7.29
N ALA A 51 8.71 -4.62 7.39
CA ALA A 51 9.75 -4.34 8.37
C ALA A 51 9.26 -4.50 9.82
N ARG A 52 7.98 -4.22 10.11
CA ARG A 52 7.38 -4.50 11.42
C ARG A 52 7.25 -6.01 11.64
N ALA A 53 6.66 -6.72 10.68
CA ALA A 53 6.47 -8.16 10.77
C ALA A 53 7.80 -8.92 10.95
N ASP A 54 8.86 -8.51 10.25
CA ASP A 54 10.18 -9.13 10.37
C ASP A 54 10.78 -8.90 11.76
N ARG A 55 10.64 -7.70 12.33
CA ARG A 55 11.08 -7.42 13.71
C ARG A 55 10.30 -8.25 14.72
N ASP A 56 8.99 -8.37 14.55
CA ASP A 56 8.15 -9.15 15.47
C ASP A 56 8.51 -10.64 15.42
N ARG A 57 8.76 -11.19 14.23
CA ARG A 57 9.26 -12.58 14.07
C ARG A 57 10.60 -12.79 14.74
N LEU A 58 11.55 -11.86 14.59
CA LEU A 58 12.86 -11.96 15.23
C LEU A 58 12.75 -11.87 16.76
N ALA A 59 11.94 -10.95 17.27
CA ALA A 59 11.69 -10.83 18.71
C ALA A 59 11.09 -12.12 19.28
N GLU A 60 10.13 -12.72 18.57
CA GLU A 60 9.52 -13.99 19.00
C GLU A 60 10.51 -15.15 18.95
N ALA A 61 11.34 -15.24 17.91
CA ALA A 61 12.39 -16.24 17.84
C ALA A 61 13.40 -16.12 18.99
N VAL A 62 13.79 -14.90 19.35
CA VAL A 62 14.67 -14.65 20.51
C VAL A 62 13.98 -15.05 21.82
N ARG A 63 12.71 -14.68 22.02
CA ARG A 63 11.95 -15.09 23.20
C ARG A 63 11.87 -16.61 23.32
N ALA A 64 11.56 -17.30 22.23
CA ALA A 64 11.50 -18.75 22.20
C ALA A 64 12.86 -19.40 22.55
N GLN A 65 13.98 -18.84 22.09
CA GLN A 65 15.32 -19.32 22.44
C GLN A 65 15.67 -19.07 23.91
N CYS A 66 15.23 -17.96 24.51
CA CYS A 66 15.51 -17.66 25.91
C CYS A 66 14.61 -18.42 26.90
N LEU A 67 13.47 -18.94 26.45
CA LEU A 67 12.51 -19.71 27.24
C LEU A 67 12.66 -21.23 27.08
N ALA A 68 13.55 -21.68 26.18
CA ALA A 68 13.95 -23.06 25.99
C ALA A 68 15.15 -23.43 26.86
#